data_AF-A0A202E3Y4-F1
#
_entry.id   AF-A0A202E3Y4-F1
#
_cell.length_a   1.000
_cell.length_b   1.000
_cell.length_c   1.000
_cell.angle_alpha   90.00
_cell.angle_beta   90.00
_cell.angle_gamma   90.00
#
_symmetry.space_group_name_H-M   'P 1'
#
loop_
_entity.id
_entity.type
_entity.pdbx_description
1 polymer ?
#
loop_
_entity_poly.entity_id
_entity_poly.type
_entity_poly.pdbx_seq_one_letter_code
_entity_poly.pdbx_strand_id
1 'polypeptide(L)'
;MTKVPSQLQTFDIAETDDVVRAYLQTECLDHPTRGPYIKSRVLYEGIEDEIDDRFSLELFGLFCESRPYLEKWSRGYNGSYRYRILREHLR
;
A
#
# COMPACT_ATOMS: atom_id res chain seq x y z
N MET A 1 10.84 -7.79 10.26
CA MET A 1 11.24 -7.06 9.04
C MET A 1 11.05 -7.98 7.86
N THR A 2 10.02 -7.74 7.06
CA THR A 2 9.85 -8.36 5.74
C THR A 2 10.91 -7.78 4.80
N LYS A 3 11.68 -8.65 4.15
CA LYS A 3 12.77 -8.24 3.25
C LYS A 3 12.18 -7.55 2.03
N VAL A 4 12.70 -6.37 1.66
CA VAL A 4 12.30 -5.68 0.42
C VAL A 4 12.63 -6.58 -0.78
N PRO A 5 11.65 -6.89 -1.65
CA PRO A 5 11.88 -7.65 -2.87
C PRO A 5 13.03 -7.07 -3.70
N SER A 6 13.84 -7.90 -4.36
CA SER A 6 14.98 -7.44 -5.15
C SER A 6 14.56 -6.52 -6.31
N GLN A 7 13.37 -6.74 -6.86
CA GLN A 7 12.76 -5.89 -7.89
C GLN A 7 12.53 -4.45 -7.42
N LEU A 8 12.49 -4.21 -6.11
CA LEU A 8 12.18 -2.93 -5.50
C LEU A 8 13.41 -2.21 -4.93
N GLN A 9 14.61 -2.79 -5.04
CA GLN A 9 15.83 -2.24 -4.46
C GLN A 9 16.29 -0.92 -5.08
N THR A 10 15.82 -0.59 -6.29
CA THR A 10 16.18 0.63 -7.04
C THR A 10 15.19 1.77 -6.87
N PHE A 11 14.14 1.57 -6.07
CA PHE A 11 13.05 2.52 -5.84
C PHE A 11 13.26 3.24 -4.51
N ASP A 12 12.68 4.43 -4.37
CA ASP A 12 12.61 5.09 -3.07
C ASP A 12 11.51 4.45 -2.21
N ILE A 13 11.85 3.31 -1.61
CA ILE A 13 10.94 2.53 -0.78
C ILE A 13 10.64 3.22 0.54
N ALA A 14 11.53 4.09 1.03
CA ALA A 14 11.29 4.83 2.26
C ALA A 14 10.25 5.93 2.03
N GLU A 15 10.44 6.74 1.00
CA GLU A 15 9.48 7.78 0.61
C GLU A 15 8.12 7.17 0.27
N THR A 16 8.11 6.08 -0.51
CA THR A 16 6.86 5.34 -0.83
C THR A 16 6.17 4.81 0.44
N ASP A 17 6.92 4.32 1.45
CA ASP A 17 6.36 3.85 2.74
C ASP A 17 5.71 5.00 3.51
N ASP A 18 6.36 6.16 3.56
CA ASP A 18 5.84 7.34 4.26
C ASP A 18 4.55 7.87 3.60
N VAL A 19 4.53 8.00 2.27
CA VAL A 19 3.35 8.42 1.51
C VAL A 19 2.19 7.43 1.72
N VAL A 20 2.45 6.13 1.60
CA VAL A 20 1.42 5.09 1.82
C VAL A 20 0.88 5.15 3.24
N ARG A 21 1.72 5.31 4.26
CA ARG A 21 1.28 5.42 5.65
C ARG A 21 0.39 6.64 5.86
N ALA A 22 0.80 7.80 5.36
CA ALA A 22 0.04 9.03 5.46
C ALA A 22 -1.34 8.90 4.79
N TYR A 23 -1.38 8.32 3.58
CA TYR A 23 -2.62 8.07 2.86
C TYR A 23 -3.54 7.09 3.61
N LEU A 24 -3.02 5.95 4.10
CA LEU A 24 -3.84 4.97 4.82
C LEU A 24 -4.39 5.54 6.15
N GLN A 25 -3.62 6.38 6.83
CA GLN A 25 -4.05 7.03 8.05
C GLN A 25 -5.21 7.99 7.77
N THR A 26 -5.03 8.90 6.82
CA THR A 26 -6.00 9.97 6.51
C THR A 26 -7.22 9.46 5.76
N GLU A 27 -7.02 8.72 4.67
CA GLU A 27 -8.07 8.32 3.74
C GLU A 27 -8.77 7.01 4.13
N CYS A 28 -8.29 6.27 5.14
CA CYS A 28 -8.95 5.03 5.59
C CYS A 28 -9.24 5.02 7.09
N LEU A 29 -8.24 5.21 7.95
CA LEU A 29 -8.41 4.98 9.39
C LEU A 29 -9.09 6.14 10.12
N ASP A 30 -8.78 7.39 9.74
CA ASP A 30 -9.37 8.58 10.37
C ASP A 30 -10.65 9.05 9.67
N HIS A 31 -10.95 8.47 8.50
CA HIS A 31 -12.14 8.82 7.74
C HIS A 31 -13.42 8.27 8.43
N PRO A 32 -14.47 9.09 8.62
CA PRO A 32 -15.60 8.77 9.52
C PRO A 32 -16.42 7.54 9.14
N THR A 33 -16.45 7.17 7.85
CA THR A 33 -17.26 6.07 7.32
C THR A 33 -16.46 4.99 6.60
N ARG A 34 -15.15 5.16 6.41
CA ARG A 34 -14.32 4.17 5.73
C ARG A 34 -13.77 3.18 6.77
N GLY A 35 -13.60 1.94 6.35
CA GLY A 35 -13.11 0.87 7.21
C GLY A 35 -11.61 0.62 7.03
N PRO A 36 -11.02 -0.32 7.79
CA PRO A 36 -9.61 -0.68 7.70
C PRO A 36 -9.32 -1.56 6.48
N TYR A 37 -9.93 -1.28 5.33
CA TYR A 37 -9.79 -2.06 4.11
C TYR A 37 -9.67 -1.16 2.89
N ILE A 38 -8.70 -1.46 2.05
CA ILE A 38 -8.48 -0.73 0.79
C ILE A 38 -8.18 -1.71 -0.35
N LYS A 39 -8.55 -1.33 -1.58
CA LYS A 39 -8.17 -2.08 -2.79
C LYS A 39 -6.80 -1.58 -3.26
N SER A 40 -5.92 -2.48 -3.69
CA SER A 40 -4.58 -2.17 -4.19
C SER A 40 -4.59 -1.08 -5.26
N ARG A 41 -5.54 -1.16 -6.20
CA ARG A 41 -5.74 -0.16 -7.25
C ARG A 41 -6.13 1.22 -6.72
N VAL A 42 -7.05 1.28 -5.76
CA VAL A 42 -7.49 2.54 -5.14
C VAL A 42 -6.37 3.17 -4.32
N LEU A 43 -5.56 2.34 -3.65
CA LEU A 43 -4.38 2.82 -2.94
C LEU A 43 -3.36 3.40 -3.93
N TYR A 44 -3.04 2.68 -4.99
CA TYR A 44 -2.10 3.11 -6.02
C TYR A 44 -2.54 4.41 -6.71
N GLU A 45 -3.77 4.46 -7.23
CA GLU A 45 -4.36 5.67 -7.85
C GLU A 45 -4.39 6.87 -6.89
N GLY A 46 -4.43 6.64 -5.58
CA GLY A 46 -4.46 7.70 -4.59
C GLY A 46 -3.11 8.35 -4.29
N ILE A 47 -2.00 7.71 -4.69
CA ILE A 47 -0.64 8.14 -4.36
C ILE A 47 0.31 8.13 -5.57
N GLU A 48 -0.15 7.71 -6.75
CA GLU A 48 0.74 7.48 -7.91
C GLU A 48 1.49 8.74 -8.35
N ASP A 49 0.90 9.92 -8.11
CA ASP A 49 1.52 11.23 -8.39
C ASP A 49 2.56 11.64 -7.32
N GLU A 50 2.62 10.95 -6.18
CA GLU A 50 3.46 11.26 -5.02
C GLU A 50 4.60 10.26 -4.83
N ILE A 51 4.64 9.19 -5.62
CA ILE A 51 5.68 8.15 -5.55
C ILE A 51 6.47 8.10 -6.87
N ASP A 52 7.54 7.29 -6.90
CA ASP A 52 8.38 7.08 -8.08
C ASP A 52 7.53 6.62 -9.29
N ASP A 53 7.58 7.37 -10.40
CA ASP A 53 6.76 7.13 -11.61
C ASP A 53 7.04 5.79 -12.31
N ARG A 54 8.14 5.13 -11.96
CA ARG A 54 8.47 3.77 -12.42
C ARG A 54 7.68 2.70 -11.67
N PHE A 55 6.99 3.02 -10.58
CA PHE A 55 6.14 2.07 -9.87
C PHE A 55 4.95 1.70 -10.76
N SER A 56 4.98 0.50 -11.34
CA SER A 56 3.76 -0.07 -11.91
C SER A 56 2.83 -0.57 -10.80
N LEU A 57 1.54 -0.71 -11.10
CA LEU A 57 0.58 -1.33 -10.18
C LEU A 57 1.02 -2.72 -9.69
N GLU A 58 1.72 -3.49 -10.52
CA GLU A 58 2.26 -4.81 -10.15
C GLU A 58 3.41 -4.70 -9.14
N LEU A 59 4.38 -3.81 -9.40
CA LEU A 59 5.48 -3.53 -8.47
C LEU A 59 4.97 -2.95 -7.16
N PHE A 60 3.93 -2.11 -7.22
CA PHE A 60 3.27 -1.56 -6.06
C PHE A 60 2.57 -2.64 -5.22
N GLY A 61 1.98 -3.64 -5.88
CA GLY A 61 1.45 -4.83 -5.21
C GLY A 61 2.53 -5.59 -4.43
N LEU A 62 3.71 -5.78 -5.03
CA LEU A 62 4.87 -6.39 -4.35
C LEU A 62 5.35 -5.56 -3.15
N PHE A 63 5.35 -4.24 -3.30
CA PHE A 63 5.68 -3.33 -2.21
C PHE A 63 4.70 -3.52 -1.05
N CYS A 64 3.39 -3.47 -1.32
CA CYS A 64 2.33 -3.62 -0.33
C CYS A 64 2.41 -4.96 0.40
N GLU A 65 2.63 -6.06 -0.33
CA GLU A 65 2.78 -7.39 0.27
C GLU A 65 4.02 -7.52 1.15
N SER A 66 5.01 -6.67 0.95
CA SER A 66 6.20 -6.61 1.80
C SER A 66 6.00 -5.73 3.04
N ARG A 67 4.87 -5.03 3.22
CA ARG A 67 4.65 -4.13 4.35
C ARG A 67 3.97 -4.85 5.52
N PRO A 68 4.46 -4.69 6.76
CA PRO A 68 3.85 -5.36 7.92
C PRO A 68 2.46 -4.80 8.28
N TYR A 69 2.11 -3.61 7.80
CA TYR A 69 0.83 -2.96 8.08
C TYR A 69 -0.27 -3.24 7.05
N LEU A 70 0.03 -4.02 6.01
CA LEU A 70 -0.93 -4.43 4.99
C LEU A 70 -1.04 -5.96 4.96
N GLU A 71 -2.19 -6.48 5.39
CA GLU A 71 -2.51 -7.89 5.30
C GLU A 71 -3.35 -8.15 4.05
N LYS A 72 -2.89 -9.05 3.17
CA LYS A 72 -3.62 -9.46 1.98
C LYS A 72 -4.87 -10.24 2.39
N TRP A 73 -6.04 -9.62 2.25
CA TRP A 73 -7.31 -10.15 2.77
C TRP A 73 -8.06 -11.01 1.75
N SER A 74 -8.25 -10.49 0.53
CA SER A 74 -9.02 -11.20 -0.50
C SER A 74 -8.52 -10.84 -1.89
N ARG A 75 -8.57 -11.82 -2.80
CA ARG A 75 -8.37 -11.59 -4.23
C ARG A 75 -9.60 -10.88 -4.79
N GLY A 76 -9.45 -9.66 -5.28
CA GLY A 76 -10.49 -8.97 -6.02
C GLY A 76 -10.61 -9.50 -7.45
N TYR A 77 -11.61 -9.01 -8.18
CA TYR A 77 -11.73 -9.22 -9.62
C TYR A 77 -10.68 -8.35 -10.36
N ASN A 78 -10.25 -8.79 -11.55
CA ASN A 78 -9.32 -8.08 -12.45
C ASN A 78 -7.94 -7.73 -11.85
N GLY A 79 -7.35 -8.61 -11.04
CA GLY A 79 -5.97 -8.44 -10.54
C GLY A 79 -5.80 -7.45 -9.39
N SER A 80 -6.90 -6.84 -8.91
CA SER A 80 -6.89 -6.03 -7.68
C SER A 80 -6.89 -6.92 -6.44
N TYR A 81 -6.11 -6.56 -5.41
CA TYR A 81 -6.17 -7.20 -4.10
C TYR A 81 -6.87 -6.28 -3.11
N ARG A 82 -7.54 -6.86 -2.11
CA ARG A 82 -7.99 -6.10 -0.95
C ARG A 82 -7.00 -6.31 0.18
N TYR A 83 -6.49 -5.22 0.73
CA TYR A 83 -5.67 -5.22 1.92
C TYR A 83 -6.51 -4.84 3.13
N ARG A 84 -6.27 -5.51 4.24
CA ARG A 84 -6.66 -5.08 5.58
C ARG A 84 -5.51 -4.27 6.17
N ILE A 85 -5.83 -3.11 6.73
CA ILE A 85 -4.89 -2.19 7.34
C ILE A 85 -4.70 -2.57 8.81
N LEU A 86 -3.48 -2.92 9.20
CA LEU A 86 -3.13 -3.29 10.57
C LEU A 86 -2.63 -2.05 11.32
N ARG A 87 -3.54 -1.35 12.01
CA ARG A 87 -3.26 -0.09 12.72
C ARG A 87 -2.09 -0.18 13.71
N GLU A 88 -1.89 -1.33 14.32
CA GLU A 88 -0.78 -1.56 15.26
C GLU A 88 0.61 -1.48 14.62
N HIS A 89 0.70 -1.66 13.30
CA HIS A 89 1.94 -1.66 12.53
C HIS A 89 2.15 -0.37 11.71
N LEU A 90 1.21 0.58 11.74
CA LEU A 90 1.29 1.87 11.03
C LEU A 90 2.10 2.95 11.76
N ARG A 91 2.58 2.66 12.97
CA ARG A 91 3.40 3.59 13.77
C ARG A 91 4.73 3.94 13.12
#